data_AF-A0A520J933-F1
#
_entry.id   AF-A0A520J933-F1
#
_cell.length_a   1.000
_cell.length_b   1.000
_cell.length_c   1.000
_cell.angle_alpha   90.00
_cell.angle_beta   90.00
_cell.angle_gamma   90.00
#
_symmetry.space_group_name_H-M   'P 1'
#
loop_
_entity.id
_entity.type
_entity.pdbx_description
1 polymer ?
#
loop_
_entity_poly.entity_id
_entity_poly.type
_entity_poly.pdbx_seq_one_letter_code
_entity_poly.pdbx_strand_id
1 'polypeptide(L)'
;MRIVFMGTPDFAVPTLDALVAAGHDVVATYSQPPRPGGRRGRELVASPVQRRAEVLGIAMRTPVSLRTAEAQAEFAGWNADVAVVAAYGLILPRAVLDAPVHGCLNVHGSLLPRW
;
A
#
# COMPACT_ATOMS: atom_id res chain seq x y z
N MET A 1 6.20 -9.83 12.15
CA MET A 1 5.88 -10.23 10.77
C MET A 1 6.40 -9.17 9.82
N ARG A 2 6.87 -9.58 8.65
CA ARG A 2 7.25 -8.72 7.53
C ARG A 2 6.01 -8.36 6.73
N ILE A 3 5.68 -7.08 6.64
CA ILE A 3 4.43 -6.59 6.05
C ILE A 3 4.72 -5.65 4.90
N VAL A 4 4.02 -5.86 3.79
CA VAL A 4 3.83 -4.81 2.77
C VAL A 4 2.49 -4.13 3.03
N PHE A 5 2.50 -2.81 3.18
CA PHE A 5 1.27 -2.02 3.33
C PHE A 5 0.88 -1.38 1.99
N MET A 6 -0.39 -1.40 1.61
CA MET A 6 -0.87 -0.85 0.35
C MET A 6 -2.07 0.07 0.60
N GLY A 7 -1.93 1.37 0.35
CA GLY A 7 -3.01 2.32 0.58
C GLY A 7 -2.71 3.69 -0.02
N THR A 8 -3.70 4.57 -0.06
CA THR A 8 -3.53 5.90 -0.68
C THR A 8 -4.11 7.04 0.14
N PRO A 9 -5.43 7.07 0.45
CA PRO A 9 -6.05 8.22 1.12
C PRO A 9 -5.82 8.22 2.63
N ASP A 10 -6.28 9.28 3.30
CA ASP A 10 -6.20 9.44 4.75
C ASP A 10 -6.84 8.26 5.52
N PHE A 11 -7.89 7.64 4.97
CA PHE A 11 -8.51 6.43 5.53
C PHE A 11 -7.51 5.29 5.78
N ALA A 12 -6.47 5.18 4.97
CA ALA A 12 -5.48 4.10 5.07
C ALA A 12 -4.40 4.39 6.13
N VAL A 13 -4.15 5.67 6.46
CA VAL A 13 -3.05 6.10 7.33
C VAL A 13 -3.14 5.50 8.75
N PRO A 14 -4.31 5.48 9.42
CA PRO A 14 -4.43 4.85 10.74
C PRO A 14 -4.07 3.37 10.75
N THR A 15 -4.32 2.65 9.65
CA THR A 15 -3.95 1.23 9.55
C THR A 15 -2.44 1.07 9.48
N LEU A 16 -1.75 1.89 8.67
CA LEU A 16 -0.28 1.90 8.63
C LEU A 16 0.32 2.17 10.01
N ASP A 17 -0.19 3.19 10.70
CA ASP A 17 0.27 3.56 12.03
C ASP A 17 0.06 2.45 13.05
N ALA A 18 -1.11 1.81 13.03
CA ALA A 18 -1.42 0.70 13.93
C ALA A 18 -0.48 -0.50 13.71
N LEU A 19 -0.16 -0.83 12.45
CA LEU A 19 0.77 -1.91 12.13
C LEU A 19 2.19 -1.64 12.66
N VAL A 20 2.68 -0.42 12.49
CA VAL A 20 3.99 -0.02 13.01
C VAL A 20 4.00 0.02 14.53
N ALA A 21 2.97 0.59 15.16
CA ALA A 21 2.86 0.66 16.62
C ALA A 21 2.76 -0.73 17.27
N ALA A 22 2.17 -1.71 16.59
CA ALA A 22 2.12 -3.10 17.01
C ALA A 22 3.47 -3.84 16.88
N GLY A 23 4.52 -3.17 16.38
CA GLY A 23 5.87 -3.73 16.28
C GLY A 23 6.09 -4.65 15.08
N HIS A 24 5.24 -4.58 14.06
CA HIS A 24 5.47 -5.29 12.80
C HIS A 24 6.59 -4.64 11.98
N ASP A 25 7.32 -5.44 11.21
CA ASP A 25 8.34 -4.98 10.27
C ASP A 25 7.64 -4.59 8.96
N VAL A 26 7.24 -3.33 8.83
CA VAL A 26 6.62 -2.82 7.58
C VAL A 26 7.73 -2.48 6.59
N VAL A 27 8.04 -3.44 5.70
CA VAL A 27 9.23 -3.39 4.83
C VAL A 27 9.05 -2.50 3.61
N ALA A 28 7.81 -2.31 3.16
CA ALA A 28 7.47 -1.40 2.07
C ALA A 28 6.02 -0.94 2.16
N THR A 29 5.78 0.25 1.62
CA THR A 29 4.47 0.85 1.39
C THR A 29 4.23 1.04 -0.10
N TYR A 30 3.00 0.83 -0.52
CA TYR A 30 2.54 1.04 -1.89
C TYR A 30 1.40 2.06 -1.91
N SER A 31 1.48 3.03 -2.81
CA SER A 31 0.43 4.03 -3.03
C SER A 31 0.23 4.30 -4.52
N GLN A 32 -0.90 4.89 -4.89
CA GLN A 32 -1.03 5.54 -6.19
C GLN A 32 0.08 6.59 -6.39
N PRO A 33 0.59 6.76 -7.63
CA PRO A 33 1.48 7.86 -7.97
C PRO A 33 0.91 9.22 -7.57
N PRO A 34 1.77 10.21 -7.23
CA PRO A 34 1.35 11.59 -7.05
C PRO A 34 0.50 12.07 -8.23
N ARG A 35 -0.61 12.75 -7.93
CA ARG A 35 -1.51 13.33 -8.93
C ARG A 35 -1.47 14.86 -8.84
N PRO A 36 -1.77 15.59 -9.93
CA PRO A 36 -1.88 17.04 -9.89
C PRO A 36 -2.92 17.50 -8.86
N GLY A 37 -2.55 18.49 -8.07
CA GLY A 37 -3.33 19.04 -6.97
C GLY A 37 -2.75 20.38 -6.48
N GLY A 38 -2.98 20.70 -5.21
CA GLY A 38 -2.54 21.95 -4.59
C GLY A 38 -3.41 23.16 -4.99
N ARG A 39 -3.07 24.35 -4.46
CA ARG A 39 -3.91 25.56 -4.58
C ARG A 39 -4.20 25.97 -6.02
N ARG A 40 -3.33 25.62 -6.97
CA ARG A 40 -3.44 25.92 -8.40
C ARG A 40 -3.69 24.66 -9.28
N GLY A 41 -3.82 23.48 -8.68
CA GLY A 41 -4.14 22.23 -9.38
C GLY A 41 -3.03 21.65 -10.27
N ARG A 42 -1.81 22.18 -10.22
CA ARG A 42 -0.68 21.76 -11.09
C ARG A 42 0.47 21.11 -10.32
N GLU A 43 0.46 21.19 -9.01
CA GLU A 43 1.53 20.66 -8.17
C GLU A 43 1.28 19.16 -7.96
N LEU A 44 2.32 18.34 -8.12
CA LEU A 44 2.21 16.91 -7.77
C LEU A 44 2.16 16.79 -6.25
N VAL A 45 1.05 16.26 -5.75
CA VAL A 45 0.85 16.07 -4.31
C VAL A 45 1.04 14.60 -3.97
N ALA A 46 2.00 14.31 -3.09
CA ALA A 46 2.18 13.00 -2.49
C ALA A 46 0.91 12.56 -1.76
N SER A 47 0.57 11.27 -1.83
CA SER A 47 -0.60 10.76 -1.12
C SER A 47 -0.42 10.85 0.40
N PRO A 48 -1.52 10.86 1.18
CA PRO A 48 -1.45 10.72 2.64
C PRO A 48 -0.57 9.57 3.13
N VAL A 49 -0.70 8.39 2.52
CA VAL A 49 0.14 7.23 2.86
C VAL A 49 1.61 7.46 2.51
N GLN A 50 1.91 8.10 1.37
CA GLN A 50 3.28 8.45 1.00
C GLN A 50 3.93 9.38 2.00
N ARG A 51 3.27 10.50 2.33
CA ARG A 51 3.80 11.44 3.33
C ARG A 51 4.05 10.74 4.66
N ARG A 52 3.17 9.81 5.05
CA ARG A 52 3.35 9.08 6.31
C ARG A 52 4.49 8.08 6.26
N ALA A 53 4.62 7.31 5.17
CA ALA A 53 5.71 6.37 4.98
C ALA A 53 7.08 7.06 4.99
N GLU A 54 7.18 8.23 4.35
CA GLU A 54 8.40 9.07 4.35
C GLU A 54 8.79 9.50 5.78
N VAL A 55 7.82 9.94 6.60
CA VAL A 55 8.06 10.28 8.02
C VAL A 55 8.51 9.07 8.84
N LEU A 56 7.98 7.88 8.54
CA LEU A 56 8.33 6.63 9.21
C LEU A 56 9.64 6.01 8.69
N GLY A 57 10.23 6.56 7.62
CA GLY A 57 11.43 6.00 6.98
C GLY A 57 11.17 4.66 6.27
N ILE A 58 9.93 4.37 5.88
CA ILE A 58 9.54 3.13 5.20
C ILE A 58 9.66 3.31 3.70
N ALA A 59 10.18 2.30 2.99
CA ALA A 59 10.27 2.32 1.53
C ALA A 59 8.88 2.58 0.90
N MET A 60 8.81 3.53 -0.04
CA MET A 60 7.57 3.89 -0.74
C MET A 60 7.67 3.53 -2.22
N ARG A 61 6.67 2.80 -2.72
CA ARG A 61 6.53 2.37 -4.10
C ARG A 61 5.25 2.96 -4.70
N THR A 62 5.36 3.52 -5.90
CA THR A 62 4.21 4.12 -6.61
C THR A 62 4.08 3.58 -8.03
N PRO A 63 3.88 2.25 -8.22
CA PRO A 63 3.70 1.70 -9.55
C PRO A 63 2.41 2.23 -10.18
N VAL A 64 2.40 2.37 -11.50
CA VAL A 64 1.17 2.66 -12.27
C VAL A 64 0.33 1.41 -12.52
N SER A 65 0.93 0.22 -12.41
CA SER A 65 0.31 -1.08 -12.60
C SER A 65 1.10 -2.16 -11.86
N LEU A 66 0.40 -3.18 -11.38
CA LEU A 66 1.01 -4.39 -10.79
C LEU A 66 1.02 -5.58 -11.76
N ARG A 67 0.58 -5.37 -13.01
CA ARG A 67 0.43 -6.46 -13.99
C ARG A 67 1.73 -6.85 -14.69
N THR A 68 2.75 -6.00 -14.66
CA THR A 68 4.02 -6.28 -15.34
C THR A 68 4.87 -7.24 -14.53
N ALA A 69 5.73 -8.02 -15.22
CA ALA A 69 6.62 -8.97 -14.57
C ALA A 69 7.60 -8.27 -13.63
N GLU A 70 8.07 -7.07 -13.99
CA GLU A 70 8.99 -6.28 -13.18
C GLU A 70 8.34 -5.85 -11.86
N ALA A 71 7.10 -5.35 -11.91
CA ALA A 71 6.37 -4.93 -10.72
C ALA A 71 6.06 -6.13 -9.80
N GLN A 72 5.78 -7.30 -10.38
CA GLN A 72 5.53 -8.54 -9.63
C GLN A 72 6.80 -9.07 -8.98
N ALA A 73 7.91 -9.08 -9.71
CA ALA A 73 9.21 -9.51 -9.19
C ALA A 73 9.68 -8.59 -8.07
N GLU A 74 9.52 -7.28 -8.23
CA GLU A 74 9.82 -6.30 -7.18
C GLU A 74 8.96 -6.53 -5.93
N PHE A 75 7.65 -6.72 -6.09
CA PHE A 75 6.75 -6.98 -4.98
C PHE A 75 7.10 -8.29 -4.24
N ALA A 76 7.37 -9.36 -4.99
CA ALA A 76 7.78 -10.64 -4.42
C ALA A 76 9.13 -10.54 -3.69
N GLY A 77 10.05 -9.69 -4.17
CA GLY A 77 11.37 -9.47 -3.58
C GLY A 77 11.34 -8.94 -2.14
N TRP A 78 10.22 -8.37 -1.68
CA TRP A 78 10.07 -7.97 -0.28
C TRP A 78 10.01 -9.13 0.70
N ASN A 79 9.67 -10.35 0.22
CA ASN A 79 9.52 -11.56 1.03
C ASN A 79 8.61 -11.30 2.24
N ALA A 80 7.42 -10.77 1.98
CA ALA A 80 6.45 -10.44 3.02
C ALA A 80 5.70 -11.67 3.53
N ASP A 81 5.40 -11.69 4.82
CA ASP A 81 4.50 -12.68 5.41
C ASP A 81 3.06 -12.39 4.99
N VAL A 82 2.66 -11.11 4.92
CA VAL A 82 1.31 -10.68 4.54
C VAL A 82 1.36 -9.30 3.88
N ALA A 83 0.44 -9.05 2.95
CA ALA A 83 0.16 -7.70 2.48
C ALA A 83 -1.14 -7.17 3.08
N VAL A 84 -1.10 -5.98 3.66
CA VAL A 84 -2.29 -5.31 4.23
C VAL A 84 -2.71 -4.19 3.29
N VAL A 85 -3.94 -4.26 2.79
CA VAL A 85 -4.49 -3.36 1.77
C VAL A 85 -5.61 -2.51 2.38
N ALA A 86 -5.54 -1.20 2.27
CA ALA A 86 -6.59 -0.28 2.73
C ALA A 86 -6.79 0.85 1.71
N ALA A 87 -7.98 0.92 1.08
CA ALA A 87 -8.31 1.92 0.07
C ALA A 87 -7.22 2.13 -1.01
N TYR A 88 -6.70 1.03 -1.54
CA TYR A 88 -5.70 1.05 -2.60
C TYR A 88 -6.34 0.99 -3.99
N GLY A 89 -5.85 1.81 -4.93
CA GLY A 89 -6.52 2.03 -6.21
C GLY A 89 -6.11 1.12 -7.37
N LEU A 90 -5.17 0.18 -7.19
CA LEU A 90 -4.80 -0.77 -8.24
C LEU A 90 -5.40 -2.14 -7.99
N ILE A 91 -5.72 -2.84 -9.07
CA ILE A 91 -6.08 -4.26 -9.03
C ILE A 91 -4.82 -5.08 -8.73
N LEU A 92 -4.91 -5.96 -7.72
CA LEU A 92 -3.87 -6.92 -7.40
C LEU A 92 -4.06 -8.17 -8.31
N PRO A 93 -3.13 -8.45 -9.24
CA PRO A 93 -3.18 -9.68 -10.02
C PRO A 93 -2.83 -10.89 -9.15
N ARG A 94 -3.16 -12.09 -9.65
CA ARG A 94 -2.97 -13.35 -8.91
C ARG A 94 -1.54 -13.54 -8.38
N ALA A 95 -0.53 -13.22 -9.19
CA ALA A 95 0.87 -13.29 -8.77
C ALA A 95 1.21 -12.41 -7.55
N VAL A 96 0.56 -11.25 -7.39
CA VAL A 96 0.73 -10.39 -6.22
C VAL A 96 -0.05 -10.94 -5.02
N LEU A 97 -1.24 -11.51 -5.25
CA LEU A 97 -2.04 -12.14 -4.20
C LEU A 97 -1.36 -13.37 -3.59
N ASP A 98 -0.65 -14.14 -4.42
CA ASP A 98 0.02 -15.39 -4.02
C ASP A 98 1.46 -15.17 -3.51
N ALA A 99 2.04 -13.98 -3.68
CA ALA A 99 3.43 -13.71 -3.31
C ALA A 99 3.68 -13.70 -1.78
N PRO A 100 2.83 -13.10 -0.92
CA PRO A 100 3.01 -13.17 0.53
C PRO A 100 2.57 -14.53 1.09
N VAL A 101 3.23 -15.01 2.14
CA VAL A 101 2.96 -16.33 2.76
C VAL A 101 1.48 -16.51 3.15
N HIS A 102 0.85 -15.46 3.67
CA HIS A 102 -0.54 -15.43 4.10
C HIS A 102 -1.45 -14.62 3.17
N GLY A 103 -0.98 -14.33 1.95
CA GLY A 103 -1.69 -13.58 0.94
C GLY A 103 -1.93 -12.10 1.28
N CYS A 104 -3.01 -11.54 0.75
CA CYS A 104 -3.38 -10.14 0.92
C CYS A 104 -4.70 -9.98 1.68
N LEU A 105 -4.68 -9.19 2.76
CA LEU A 105 -5.85 -8.87 3.57
C LEU A 105 -6.32 -7.44 3.27
N ASN A 106 -7.62 -7.27 3.00
CA ASN A 106 -8.20 -5.96 2.71
C ASN A 106 -9.01 -5.43 3.89
N VAL A 107 -8.69 -4.22 4.34
CA VAL A 107 -9.54 -3.43 5.23
C VAL A 107 -10.62 -2.78 4.38
N HIS A 108 -11.82 -3.35 4.44
CA HIS A 108 -12.98 -2.87 3.74
C HIS A 108 -13.85 -1.99 4.65
N GLY A 109 -14.37 -0.88 4.12
CA GLY A 109 -15.14 0.11 4.88
C GLY A 109 -16.60 -0.25 5.14
N SER A 110 -16.95 -1.54 5.12
CA SER A 110 -18.33 -2.00 5.32
C SER A 110 -18.40 -3.37 5.99
N LEU A 111 -19.62 -3.77 6.37
CA LEU A 111 -19.92 -5.10 6.91
C LEU A 111 -20.34 -6.05 5.77
N LEU A 112 -19.34 -6.74 5.19
CA LEU A 112 -19.55 -7.72 4.12
C LEU A 112 -20.59 -8.80 4.51
N PRO A 113 -21.38 -9.34 3.54
CA PRO A 113 -21.31 -9.11 2.09
C PRO A 113 -22.02 -7.82 1.62
N ARG A 114 -22.47 -6.96 2.55
CA ARG A 114 -23.12 -5.69 2.23
C ARG A 114 -22.12 -4.52 2.26
N TRP A 115 -22.39 -3.53 1.42
CA TRP A 115 -21.73 -2.22 1.38
C TRP A 115 -22.74 -1.15 1.81
#